data_AF-A0A4Q6ABM2-F1
#
_entry.id   AF-A0A4Q6ABM2-F1
#
_cell.length_a   1.000
_cell.length_b   1.000
_cell.length_c   1.000
_cell.angle_alpha   90.00
_cell.angle_beta   90.00
_cell.angle_gamma   90.00
#
_symmetry.space_group_name_H-M   'P 1'
#
loop_
_entity.id
_entity.type
_entity.pdbx_description
1 polymer ?
#
loop_
_entity_poly.entity_id
_entity_poly.type
_entity_poly.pdbx_seq_one_letter_code
_entity_poly.pdbx_strand_id
1 'polypeptide(L)'
;MRFVTTTLAITCLFLSCATLSVFAQDTSESSVSSEVSDLSAPAAAPIVAPVSTAAPVVEPPMTKPTLVSTSKISAGDTAWMMVSTALVLLMTIPGVALFYTGMVRKKNVLSTMAHSFAATCIVSILWVVIGYSLAFTPGASPWLGGFDRFMLQGMDFIRETGMVTVHHVAQTIPESVFMMFQMTFAIITPALITGAFAERMKFSALVVFITFWSLLVYAPVAHWVWEPTGWLASLGVLDFAGGTVVHINA
;
A
#
# COMPACT_ATOMS: atom_id res chain seq x y z
N MET A 1 -4.15 -42.92 28.32
CA MET A 1 -4.59 -41.60 28.85
C MET A 1 -4.01 -40.39 28.10
N ARG A 2 -3.75 -40.49 26.78
CA ARG A 2 -3.25 -39.36 25.96
C ARG A 2 -4.01 -39.16 24.63
N PHE A 3 -5.06 -39.95 24.37
CA PHE A 3 -5.84 -39.88 23.13
C PHE A 3 -7.30 -39.42 23.34
N VAL A 4 -7.73 -39.16 24.57
CA VAL A 4 -9.09 -38.71 24.88
C VAL A 4 -9.19 -37.18 25.02
N THR A 5 -8.07 -36.50 25.29
CA THR A 5 -8.04 -35.05 25.48
C THR A 5 -7.99 -34.24 24.18
N THR A 6 -7.58 -34.82 23.06
CA THR A 6 -7.47 -34.09 21.78
C THR A 6 -8.80 -34.04 21.01
N THR A 7 -9.69 -35.01 21.21
CA THR A 7 -10.97 -35.10 20.49
C THR A 7 -12.04 -34.18 21.09
N LEU A 8 -11.92 -33.77 22.35
CA LEU A 8 -12.92 -32.92 23.02
C LEU A 8 -12.76 -31.42 22.73
N ALA A 9 -11.58 -30.98 22.26
CA ALA A 9 -11.31 -29.58 21.93
C ALA A 9 -11.81 -29.17 20.53
N ILE A 10 -11.99 -30.15 19.63
CA ILE A 10 -12.37 -29.90 18.23
C ILE A 10 -13.91 -29.81 18.08
N THR A 11 -14.67 -30.44 18.98
CA THR A 11 -16.14 -30.41 18.96
C THR A 11 -16.75 -29.12 19.54
N CYS A 12 -15.99 -28.35 20.33
CA CYS A 12 -16.48 -27.08 20.90
C CYS A 12 -16.33 -25.87 19.96
N LEU A 13 -15.53 -25.94 18.89
CA LEU A 13 -15.34 -24.81 17.98
C LEU A 13 -16.41 -24.74 16.87
N PHE A 14 -17.15 -25.82 16.63
CA PHE A 14 -18.19 -25.89 15.59
C PHE A 14 -19.60 -25.53 16.07
N LEU A 15 -19.81 -25.32 17.38
CA LEU A 15 -21.14 -25.05 17.94
C LEU A 15 -21.44 -23.55 18.18
N SER A 16 -20.50 -22.65 17.88
CA SER A 16 -20.69 -21.20 18.07
C SER A 16 -21.21 -20.47 16.82
N CYS A 17 -21.53 -21.18 15.74
CA CYS A 17 -21.92 -20.60 14.44
C CYS A 17 -23.44 -20.68 14.15
N ALA A 18 -24.27 -21.05 15.13
CA ALA A 18 -25.69 -21.38 14.90
C ALA A 18 -26.72 -20.48 15.61
N THR A 19 -26.33 -19.36 16.23
CA THR A 19 -27.32 -18.44 16.82
C THR A 19 -26.91 -17.00 16.54
N LEU A 20 -27.43 -16.44 15.44
CA LEU A 20 -27.87 -15.05 15.31
C LEU A 20 -28.41 -14.86 13.89
N SER A 21 -29.66 -15.27 13.70
CA SER A 21 -30.51 -14.91 12.57
C SER A 21 -31.91 -14.63 13.10
N VAL A 22 -32.08 -13.49 13.77
CA VAL A 22 -33.36 -12.82 14.09
C VAL A 22 -32.93 -11.37 14.41
N PHE A 23 -33.17 -10.35 13.59
CA PHE A 23 -34.46 -9.72 13.31
C PHE A 23 -34.43 -9.02 11.95
N ALA A 24 -35.51 -9.23 11.18
CA ALA A 24 -35.88 -8.40 10.04
C ALA A 24 -36.92 -7.35 10.47
N GLN A 25 -36.91 -6.24 9.73
CA GLN A 25 -38.01 -5.29 9.45
C GLN A 25 -38.60 -4.45 10.60
N ASP A 26 -38.54 -3.12 10.44
CA ASP A 26 -39.75 -2.40 10.05
C ASP A 26 -39.47 -1.08 9.34
N THR A 27 -40.34 -0.81 8.37
CA THR A 27 -40.45 0.37 7.53
C THR A 27 -41.36 1.39 8.22
N SER A 28 -40.97 2.67 8.27
CA SER A 28 -41.96 3.75 8.40
C SER A 28 -41.42 5.09 7.88
N GLU A 29 -42.04 5.57 6.81
CA GLU A 29 -42.01 6.95 6.34
C GLU A 29 -42.82 7.90 7.24
N SER A 30 -42.60 9.20 7.01
CA SER A 30 -43.31 10.39 7.50
C SER A 30 -42.84 10.93 8.87
N SER A 31 -42.76 12.24 9.13
CA SER A 31 -43.40 13.38 8.48
C SER A 31 -42.63 14.68 8.76
N VAL A 32 -42.80 15.62 7.82
CA VAL A 32 -42.43 17.04 7.82
C VAL A 32 -42.75 17.78 9.13
N SER A 33 -41.86 18.67 9.56
CA SER A 33 -42.24 19.89 10.28
C SER A 33 -41.37 21.07 9.84
N SER A 34 -42.07 22.07 9.35
CA SER A 34 -41.65 23.36 8.82
C SER A 34 -41.09 24.32 9.86
N GLU A 35 -40.02 25.03 9.52
CA GLU A 35 -39.78 26.38 10.04
C GLU A 35 -39.53 27.32 8.86
N VAL A 36 -40.53 28.17 8.61
CA VAL A 36 -40.48 29.35 7.76
C VAL A 36 -40.05 30.51 8.65
N SER A 37 -38.94 31.15 8.31
CA SER A 37 -38.64 32.50 8.79
C SER A 37 -38.26 33.36 7.60
N ASP A 38 -39.21 34.21 7.23
CA ASP A 38 -39.15 35.26 6.22
C ASP A 38 -37.89 36.13 6.33
N LEU A 39 -37.32 36.50 5.18
CA LEU A 39 -36.67 37.81 4.97
C LEU A 39 -36.55 38.11 3.46
N SER A 40 -37.38 39.04 3.01
CA SER A 40 -37.19 40.02 1.93
C SER A 40 -36.70 39.59 0.54
N ALA A 41 -37.60 39.68 -0.45
CA ALA A 41 -37.24 39.98 -1.83
C ALA A 41 -36.82 41.46 -1.97
N PRO A 42 -35.83 41.80 -2.83
CA PRO A 42 -36.24 42.38 -4.11
C PRO A 42 -35.36 42.05 -5.33
N ALA A 43 -35.97 42.32 -6.48
CA ALA A 43 -35.41 42.66 -7.80
C ALA A 43 -34.79 41.55 -8.67
N ALA A 44 -35.47 41.34 -9.81
CA ALA A 44 -35.11 40.47 -10.91
C ALA A 44 -33.80 40.88 -11.61
N ALA A 45 -32.96 39.88 -11.90
CA ALA A 45 -31.82 39.92 -12.83
C ALA A 45 -31.74 38.57 -13.57
N PRO A 46 -31.16 38.51 -14.78
CA PRO A 46 -31.69 37.73 -15.90
C PRO A 46 -31.39 36.23 -15.82
N ILE A 47 -32.28 35.46 -16.45
CA ILE A 47 -32.19 34.01 -16.64
C ILE A 47 -30.93 33.69 -17.47
N VAL A 48 -29.88 33.22 -16.80
CA VAL A 48 -28.73 32.58 -17.45
C VAL A 48 -29.15 31.17 -17.83
N ALA A 49 -29.02 30.82 -19.11
CA ALA A 49 -29.32 29.51 -19.66
C ALA A 49 -28.64 28.38 -18.86
N PRO A 50 -29.26 27.18 -18.76
CA PRO A 50 -28.65 26.07 -18.04
C PRO A 50 -27.33 25.70 -18.71
N VAL A 51 -26.23 25.88 -17.99
CA VAL A 51 -24.96 25.23 -18.30
C VAL A 51 -25.24 23.73 -18.26
N SER A 52 -25.15 23.09 -19.43
CA SER A 52 -25.16 21.65 -19.56
C SER A 52 -24.04 21.09 -18.70
N THR A 53 -24.37 20.62 -17.50
CA THR A 53 -23.51 19.76 -16.69
C THR A 53 -23.35 18.46 -17.45
N ALA A 54 -22.32 18.39 -18.29
CA ALA A 54 -21.85 17.13 -18.81
C ALA A 54 -21.58 16.22 -17.61
N ALA A 55 -22.33 15.12 -17.54
CA ALA A 55 -22.11 14.08 -16.54
C ALA A 55 -20.61 13.71 -16.52
N PRO A 56 -20.01 13.46 -15.35
CA PRO A 56 -18.64 13.01 -15.29
C PRO A 56 -18.56 11.70 -16.08
N VAL A 57 -17.78 11.71 -17.17
CA VAL A 57 -17.45 10.51 -17.92
C VAL A 57 -16.66 9.65 -16.94
N VAL A 58 -17.31 8.63 -16.38
CA VAL A 58 -16.64 7.60 -15.59
C VAL A 58 -15.79 6.81 -16.59
N GLU A 59 -14.55 7.23 -16.76
CA GLU A 59 -13.54 6.48 -17.50
C GLU A 59 -13.47 5.06 -16.88
N PRO A 60 -13.44 3.98 -17.68
CA PRO A 60 -13.42 2.62 -17.16
C PRO A 60 -12.21 2.43 -16.23
N PRO A 61 -12.33 1.60 -15.18
CA PRO A 61 -11.26 1.44 -14.20
C PRO A 61 -9.99 0.94 -14.91
N MET A 62 -8.93 1.73 -14.86
CA MET A 62 -7.64 1.33 -15.41
C MET A 62 -7.21 0.04 -14.72
N THR A 63 -6.93 -0.99 -15.52
CA THR A 63 -6.50 -2.32 -15.02
C THR A 63 -4.99 -2.49 -15.12
N LYS A 64 -4.30 -1.60 -15.83
CA LYS A 64 -2.86 -1.65 -16.09
C LYS A 64 -2.23 -0.26 -16.04
N PRO A 65 -0.93 -0.15 -15.75
CA PRO A 65 -0.18 1.09 -15.93
C PRO A 65 -0.38 1.64 -17.35
N THR A 66 -0.70 2.93 -17.46
CA THR A 66 -1.06 3.56 -18.73
C THR A 66 -0.39 4.94 -18.85
N LEU A 67 -0.13 5.36 -20.08
CA LEU A 67 0.37 6.71 -20.38
C LEU A 67 -0.77 7.73 -20.33
N VAL A 68 -0.57 8.80 -19.57
CA VAL A 68 -1.49 9.93 -19.47
C VAL A 68 -0.78 11.25 -19.77
N SER A 69 -1.54 12.26 -20.19
CA SER A 69 -1.00 13.61 -20.32
C SER A 69 -0.59 14.16 -18.95
N THR A 70 0.54 14.87 -18.88
CA THR A 70 1.01 15.58 -17.68
C THR A 70 -0.03 16.56 -17.13
N SER A 71 -0.98 17.02 -17.96
CA SER A 71 -2.10 17.87 -17.51
C SER A 71 -3.04 17.19 -16.50
N LYS A 72 -3.10 15.84 -16.49
CA LYS A 72 -3.88 15.05 -15.51
C LYS A 72 -3.14 14.88 -14.16
N ILE A 73 -1.87 15.28 -14.05
CA ILE A 73 -1.06 15.13 -12.85
C ILE A 73 -1.23 16.31 -11.90
N SER A 74 -1.48 16.04 -10.63
CA SER A 74 -1.52 17.04 -9.58
C SER A 74 -0.12 17.31 -9.06
N ALA A 75 0.35 18.56 -9.21
CA ALA A 75 1.63 19.00 -8.65
C ALA A 75 1.62 18.94 -7.11
N GLY A 76 0.47 19.22 -6.48
CA GLY A 76 0.30 19.15 -5.03
C GLY A 76 0.42 17.72 -4.50
N ASP A 77 -0.28 16.78 -5.13
CA ASP A 77 -0.23 15.36 -4.76
C ASP A 77 1.18 14.81 -4.96
N THR A 78 1.82 15.16 -6.07
CA THR A 78 3.19 14.74 -6.37
C THR A 78 4.18 15.28 -5.34
N ALA A 79 4.07 16.57 -4.96
CA ALA A 79 4.91 17.16 -3.94
C ALA A 79 4.70 16.49 -2.57
N TRP A 80 3.44 16.26 -2.18
CA TRP A 80 3.12 15.56 -0.94
C TRP A 80 3.67 14.14 -0.91
N MET A 81 3.58 13.40 -2.02
CA MET A 81 4.11 12.04 -2.11
C MET A 81 5.63 11.98 -2.06
N MET A 82 6.34 12.95 -2.65
CA MET A 82 7.80 13.04 -2.52
C MET A 82 8.23 13.34 -1.08
N VAL A 83 7.53 14.28 -0.41
CA VAL A 83 7.78 14.57 1.01
C VAL A 83 7.47 13.34 1.88
N SER A 84 6.35 12.68 1.63
CA SER A 84 5.95 11.45 2.34
C SER A 84 6.99 10.35 2.15
N THR A 85 7.52 10.18 0.94
CA THR A 85 8.61 9.23 0.66
C THR A 85 9.84 9.54 1.52
N ALA A 86 10.25 10.81 1.61
CA ALA A 86 11.38 11.21 2.46
C ALA A 86 11.10 10.93 3.95
N LEU A 87 9.88 11.19 4.42
CA LEU A 87 9.47 10.91 5.81
C LEU A 87 9.49 9.41 6.14
N VAL A 88 8.99 8.55 5.25
CA VAL A 88 9.02 7.10 5.45
C VAL A 88 10.46 6.57 5.38
N LEU A 89 11.29 7.10 4.48
CA LEU A 89 12.71 6.73 4.44
C LEU A 89 13.42 7.13 5.75
N LEU A 90 13.07 8.29 6.32
CA LEU A 90 13.59 8.75 7.62
C LEU A 90 13.27 7.76 8.75
N MET A 91 12.12 7.07 8.68
CA MET A 91 11.78 6.01 9.63
C MET A 91 12.80 4.87 9.58
N THR A 92 13.41 4.55 8.43
CA THR A 92 14.47 3.53 8.37
C THR A 92 15.82 4.12 8.75
N ILE A 93 16.23 5.21 8.09
CA ILE A 93 17.50 5.90 8.31
C ILE A 93 17.21 7.36 8.69
N PRO A 94 17.39 7.77 9.96
CA PRO A 94 18.02 7.03 11.05
C PRO A 94 17.04 6.31 12.00
N GLY A 95 15.72 6.39 11.82
CA GLY A 95 14.73 5.99 12.84
C GLY A 95 14.92 4.58 13.43
N VAL A 96 14.76 3.55 12.60
CA VAL A 96 14.90 2.13 12.97
C VAL A 96 16.33 1.80 13.38
N ALA A 97 17.32 2.39 12.71
CA ALA A 97 18.72 2.22 13.09
C ALA A 97 18.98 2.70 14.52
N LEU A 98 18.48 3.88 14.90
CA LEU A 98 18.61 4.43 16.25
C LEU A 98 17.78 3.64 17.26
N PHE A 99 16.58 3.21 16.88
CA PHE A 99 15.70 2.41 17.74
C PHE A 99 16.35 1.09 18.15
N TYR A 100 16.84 0.30 17.18
CA TYR A 100 17.49 -0.98 17.51
C TYR A 100 18.86 -0.79 18.15
N THR A 101 19.60 0.26 17.81
CA THR A 101 20.91 0.50 18.45
C THR A 101 20.80 0.95 19.90
N GLY A 102 19.67 1.54 20.30
CA GLY A 102 19.35 1.82 21.70
C GLY A 102 19.10 0.57 22.54
N MET A 103 18.77 -0.57 21.90
CA MET A 103 18.47 -1.84 22.58
C MET A 103 19.64 -2.83 22.61
N VAL A 104 20.74 -2.53 21.92
CA VAL A 104 21.93 -3.40 21.83
C VAL A 104 23.06 -2.88 22.72
N ARG A 105 24.07 -3.73 22.96
CA ARG A 105 25.25 -3.33 23.73
C ARG A 105 26.12 -2.38 22.92
N LYS A 106 26.78 -1.43 23.61
CA LYS A 106 27.66 -0.40 23.00
C LYS A 106 28.64 -0.96 21.94
N LYS A 107 29.22 -2.14 22.20
CA LYS A 107 30.17 -2.79 21.28
C LYS A 107 29.57 -3.20 19.92
N ASN A 108 28.25 -3.36 19.84
CA ASN A 108 27.52 -3.82 18.66
C ASN A 108 26.68 -2.73 17.99
N VAL A 109 26.74 -1.49 18.49
CA VAL A 109 26.00 -0.34 17.94
C VAL A 109 26.34 -0.13 16.47
N LEU A 110 27.64 -0.08 16.14
CA LEU A 110 28.07 0.16 14.75
C LEU A 110 27.57 -0.95 13.80
N SER A 111 27.66 -2.21 14.23
CA SER A 111 27.17 -3.35 13.44
C SER A 111 25.65 -3.30 13.23
N THR A 112 24.90 -2.89 14.26
CA THR A 112 23.44 -2.82 14.18
C THR A 112 22.98 -1.67 13.27
N MET A 113 23.64 -0.51 13.33
CA MET A 113 23.43 0.58 12.35
C MET A 113 23.72 0.12 10.92
N ALA A 114 24.81 -0.64 10.73
CA ALA A 114 25.19 -1.17 9.43
C ALA A 114 24.16 -2.15 8.86
N HIS A 115 23.44 -2.91 9.70
CA HIS A 115 22.38 -3.80 9.23
C HIS A 115 21.20 -3.02 8.62
N SER A 116 20.74 -1.96 9.29
CA SER A 116 19.65 -1.12 8.76
C SER A 116 20.08 -0.38 7.48
N PHE A 117 21.32 0.12 7.42
CA PHE A 117 21.84 0.75 6.20
C PHE A 117 21.97 -0.25 5.04
N ALA A 118 22.51 -1.44 5.30
CA ALA A 118 22.63 -2.50 4.31
C ALA A 118 21.26 -2.94 3.78
N ALA A 119 20.26 -3.07 4.66
CA ALA A 119 18.88 -3.36 4.26
C ALA A 119 18.37 -2.33 3.24
N THR A 120 18.55 -1.03 3.53
CA THR A 120 18.16 0.04 2.60
C THR A 120 18.85 -0.07 1.25
N CYS A 121 20.15 -0.31 1.21
CA CYS A 121 20.89 -0.42 -0.05
C CYS A 121 20.46 -1.64 -0.88
N ILE A 122 20.37 -2.81 -0.24
CA ILE A 122 20.05 -4.07 -0.91
C ILE A 122 18.62 -4.01 -1.45
N VAL A 123 17.66 -3.61 -0.61
CA VAL A 123 16.25 -3.60 -1.01
C VAL A 123 15.98 -2.55 -2.07
N SER A 124 16.60 -1.37 -2.00
CA SER A 124 16.48 -0.36 -3.07
C SER A 124 16.87 -0.93 -4.44
N ILE A 125 17.99 -1.64 -4.51
CA ILE A 125 18.47 -2.25 -5.76
C ILE A 125 17.50 -3.34 -6.22
N LEU A 126 17.12 -4.26 -5.33
CA LEU A 126 16.20 -5.36 -5.67
C LEU A 126 14.84 -4.85 -6.11
N TRP A 127 14.34 -3.79 -5.47
CA TRP A 127 13.07 -3.16 -5.78
C TRP A 127 13.04 -2.60 -7.20
N VAL A 128 14.08 -1.84 -7.57
CA VAL A 128 14.24 -1.27 -8.91
C VAL A 128 14.39 -2.36 -9.98
N VAL A 129 15.14 -3.42 -9.68
CA VAL A 129 15.40 -4.49 -10.66
C VAL A 129 14.17 -5.34 -10.91
N ILE A 130 13.46 -5.78 -9.86
CA ILE A 130 12.40 -6.78 -10.00
C ILE A 130 11.28 -6.67 -8.95
N GLY A 131 11.58 -6.19 -7.74
CA GLY A 131 10.61 -6.17 -6.63
C GLY A 131 9.36 -5.34 -6.92
N TYR A 132 9.54 -4.16 -7.54
CA TYR A 132 8.41 -3.33 -7.95
C TYR A 132 7.50 -4.05 -8.95
N SER A 133 8.10 -4.74 -9.93
CA SER A 133 7.35 -5.48 -10.94
C SER A 133 6.51 -6.59 -10.29
N LEU A 134 7.11 -7.39 -9.41
CA LEU A 134 6.42 -8.50 -8.76
C LEU A 134 5.28 -8.05 -7.83
N ALA A 135 5.39 -6.86 -7.24
CA ALA A 135 4.38 -6.33 -6.32
C ALA A 135 3.23 -5.61 -7.05
N PHE A 136 3.56 -4.72 -8.00
CA PHE A 136 2.63 -3.72 -8.53
C PHE A 136 2.34 -3.85 -10.04
N THR A 137 2.59 -5.02 -10.63
CA THR A 137 2.11 -5.28 -11.99
C THR A 137 0.95 -6.27 -11.97
N PRO A 138 -0.05 -6.10 -12.85
CA PRO A 138 -1.15 -7.05 -13.01
C PRO A 138 -0.58 -8.41 -13.42
N GLY A 139 -0.65 -9.37 -12.51
CA GLY A 139 -0.16 -10.72 -12.74
C GLY A 139 -1.09 -11.54 -13.65
N ALA A 140 -0.58 -12.63 -14.21
CA ALA A 140 -1.44 -13.67 -14.80
C ALA A 140 -2.22 -14.44 -13.72
N SER A 141 -1.85 -14.25 -12.46
CA SER A 141 -2.39 -14.96 -11.31
C SER A 141 -2.58 -13.98 -10.14
N PRO A 142 -3.61 -14.18 -9.28
CA PRO A 142 -3.83 -13.37 -8.07
C PRO A 142 -2.74 -13.47 -6.99
N TRP A 143 -1.76 -14.37 -7.15
CA TRP A 143 -0.74 -14.64 -6.14
C TRP A 143 0.59 -13.90 -6.39
N LEU A 144 0.85 -13.46 -7.61
CA LEU A 144 2.12 -12.80 -7.93
C LEU A 144 1.95 -11.91 -9.16
N GLY A 145 2.56 -10.73 -9.12
CA GLY A 145 2.65 -9.85 -10.28
C GLY A 145 3.48 -10.45 -11.42
N GLY A 146 3.49 -9.74 -12.55
CA GLY A 146 4.29 -10.04 -13.72
C GLY A 146 5.71 -9.44 -13.72
N PHE A 147 6.39 -9.59 -14.85
CA PHE A 147 7.72 -9.04 -15.12
C PHE A 147 7.69 -7.79 -16.03
N ASP A 148 6.51 -7.20 -16.23
CA ASP A 148 6.30 -6.08 -17.17
C ASP A 148 7.09 -4.82 -16.80
N ARG A 149 7.49 -4.69 -15.54
CA ARG A 149 8.30 -3.58 -15.01
C ARG A 149 9.70 -4.03 -14.57
N PHE A 150 10.21 -5.13 -15.13
CA PHE A 150 11.59 -5.54 -14.88
C PHE A 150 12.55 -4.41 -15.26
N MET A 151 13.46 -4.03 -14.35
CA MET A 151 14.34 -2.87 -14.47
C MET A 151 13.61 -1.56 -14.85
N LEU A 152 12.37 -1.39 -14.37
CA LEU A 152 11.51 -0.23 -14.65
C LEU A 152 11.15 -0.05 -16.14
N GLN A 153 11.16 -1.13 -16.92
CA GLN A 153 10.77 -1.10 -18.34
C GLN A 153 9.37 -0.51 -18.54
N GLY A 154 9.24 0.38 -19.53
CA GLY A 154 7.99 1.06 -19.89
C GLY A 154 7.50 2.08 -18.86
N MET A 155 8.35 2.50 -17.90
CA MET A 155 8.11 3.66 -17.06
C MET A 155 8.64 4.91 -17.76
N ASP A 156 7.86 5.40 -18.72
CA ASP A 156 8.29 6.48 -19.60
C ASP A 156 7.85 7.85 -19.11
N PHE A 157 8.74 8.83 -19.33
CA PHE A 157 8.47 10.27 -19.24
C PHE A 157 8.88 10.92 -20.56
N ILE A 158 7.91 11.18 -21.42
CA ILE A 158 8.16 11.72 -22.76
C ILE A 158 7.96 13.24 -22.69
N ARG A 159 9.07 13.98 -22.58
CA ARG A 159 9.06 15.46 -22.50
C ARG A 159 8.43 16.11 -23.75
N GLU A 160 8.62 15.50 -24.93
CA GLU A 160 8.16 16.05 -26.21
C GLU A 160 6.63 16.00 -26.37
N THR A 161 5.99 14.93 -25.92
CA THR A 161 4.53 14.76 -25.97
C THR A 161 3.83 15.12 -24.67
N GLY A 162 4.60 15.42 -23.61
CA GLY A 162 4.08 15.69 -22.27
C GLY A 162 3.28 14.50 -21.73
N MET A 163 3.74 13.28 -21.97
CA MET A 163 3.11 12.06 -21.47
C MET A 163 3.95 11.45 -20.35
N VAL A 164 3.27 10.98 -19.31
CA VAL A 164 3.87 10.31 -18.17
C VAL A 164 3.09 9.04 -17.86
N THR A 165 3.79 8.01 -17.44
CA THR A 165 3.15 6.77 -17.02
C THR A 165 2.58 6.91 -15.62
N VAL A 166 1.35 6.44 -15.42
CA VAL A 166 0.69 6.42 -14.11
C VAL A 166 0.28 5.01 -13.73
N HIS A 167 0.36 4.73 -12.43
CA HIS A 167 -0.17 3.50 -11.88
C HIS A 167 -1.69 3.59 -11.77
N HIS A 168 -2.39 2.49 -12.02
CA HIS A 168 -3.85 2.49 -12.06
C HIS A 168 -4.50 2.77 -10.69
N VAL A 169 -3.82 2.46 -9.58
CA VAL A 169 -4.22 2.78 -8.20
C VAL A 169 -3.93 4.24 -7.83
N ALA A 170 -3.00 4.90 -8.51
CA ALA A 170 -2.52 6.24 -8.16
C ALA A 170 -2.42 7.11 -9.42
N GLN A 171 -3.57 7.56 -9.91
CA GLN A 171 -3.72 8.17 -11.23
C GLN A 171 -3.30 9.66 -11.27
N THR A 172 -3.23 10.32 -10.12
CA THR A 172 -2.91 11.75 -10.00
C THR A 172 -1.42 12.03 -9.84
N ILE A 173 -0.61 10.98 -9.67
CA ILE A 173 0.84 11.07 -9.45
C ILE A 173 1.60 10.23 -10.49
N PRO A 174 2.83 10.63 -10.86
CA PRO A 174 3.67 9.82 -11.74
C PRO A 174 3.97 8.44 -11.14
N GLU A 175 4.03 7.40 -11.99
CA GLU A 175 4.37 6.03 -11.58
C GLU A 175 5.75 5.96 -10.91
N SER A 176 6.70 6.80 -11.32
CA SER A 176 8.03 6.88 -10.69
C SER A 176 7.97 7.32 -9.23
N VAL A 177 7.09 8.26 -8.89
CA VAL A 177 6.90 8.75 -7.51
C VAL A 177 6.20 7.68 -6.68
N PHE A 178 5.21 7.00 -7.25
CA PHE A 178 4.56 5.85 -6.61
C PHE A 178 5.56 4.72 -6.32
N MET A 179 6.42 4.37 -7.29
CA MET A 179 7.46 3.35 -7.13
C MET A 179 8.45 3.70 -6.02
N MET A 180 8.91 4.95 -5.97
CA MET A 180 9.81 5.43 -4.89
C MET A 180 9.13 5.40 -3.53
N PHE A 181 7.86 5.82 -3.45
CA PHE A 181 7.11 5.77 -2.20
C PHE A 181 6.99 4.32 -1.69
N GLN A 182 6.58 3.39 -2.55
CA GLN A 182 6.43 1.98 -2.18
C GLN A 182 7.76 1.31 -1.84
N MET A 183 8.86 1.72 -2.47
CA MET A 183 10.20 1.25 -2.13
C MET A 183 10.53 1.48 -0.65
N THR A 184 10.07 2.58 -0.04
CA THR A 184 10.35 2.87 1.37
C THR A 184 9.68 1.88 2.33
N PHE A 185 8.48 1.37 2.00
CA PHE A 185 7.83 0.29 2.74
C PHE A 185 8.55 -1.04 2.52
N ALA A 186 9.00 -1.30 1.30
CA ALA A 186 9.82 -2.47 1.00
C ALA A 186 11.11 -2.48 1.81
N ILE A 187 11.74 -1.31 2.00
CA ILE A 187 12.97 -1.14 2.78
C ILE A 187 12.73 -1.34 4.28
N ILE A 188 11.70 -0.68 4.86
CA ILE A 188 11.52 -0.68 6.32
C ILE A 188 11.14 -2.06 6.85
N THR A 189 10.41 -2.86 6.06
CA THR A 189 9.88 -4.15 6.51
C THR A 189 10.97 -5.15 6.91
N PRO A 190 11.92 -5.54 6.04
CA PRO A 190 13.03 -6.40 6.44
C PRO A 190 13.97 -5.71 7.43
N ALA A 191 14.05 -4.37 7.44
CA ALA A 191 14.83 -3.64 8.44
C ALA A 191 14.28 -3.83 9.86
N LEU A 192 12.96 -3.91 10.04
CA LEU A 192 12.32 -4.25 11.32
C LEU A 192 12.70 -5.66 11.79
N ILE A 193 12.71 -6.63 10.87
CA ILE A 193 13.10 -8.01 11.18
C ILE A 193 14.54 -8.07 11.72
N THR A 194 15.44 -7.20 11.23
CA THR A 194 16.84 -7.19 11.68
C THR A 194 17.02 -6.96 13.19
N GLY A 195 16.02 -6.34 13.83
CA GLY A 195 15.98 -6.17 15.27
C GLY A 195 15.82 -7.47 16.05
N ALA A 196 15.07 -8.45 15.52
CA ALA A 196 14.73 -9.68 16.22
C ALA A 196 15.96 -10.59 16.47
N PHE A 197 16.93 -10.55 15.56
CA PHE A 197 18.19 -11.31 15.66
C PHE A 197 19.41 -10.39 15.77
N ALA A 198 19.20 -9.14 16.22
CA ALA A 198 20.29 -8.19 16.43
C ALA A 198 21.42 -8.81 17.27
N GLU A 199 22.67 -8.57 16.87
CA GLU A 199 23.90 -9.13 17.46
C GLU A 199 24.12 -10.65 17.30
N ARG A 200 23.20 -11.42 16.69
CA ARG A 200 23.27 -12.89 16.64
C ARG A 200 23.50 -13.49 15.25
N MET A 201 23.47 -12.67 14.20
CA MET A 201 23.61 -13.12 12.82
C MET A 201 24.83 -12.52 12.12
N LYS A 202 25.50 -13.32 11.29
CA LYS A 202 26.61 -12.85 10.44
C LYS A 202 26.08 -11.90 9.37
N PHE A 203 26.87 -10.88 9.01
CA PHE A 203 26.50 -9.92 7.96
C PHE A 203 26.20 -10.59 6.61
N SER A 204 26.98 -11.60 6.21
CA SER A 204 26.72 -12.33 4.97
C SER A 204 25.36 -13.07 4.99
N ALA A 205 24.97 -13.63 6.15
CA ALA A 205 23.67 -14.27 6.30
C ALA A 205 22.52 -13.24 6.24
N LEU A 206 22.75 -12.02 6.77
CA LEU A 206 21.81 -10.89 6.65
C LEU A 206 21.53 -10.53 5.19
N VAL A 207 22.58 -10.37 4.38
CA VAL A 207 22.44 -10.00 2.96
C VAL A 207 21.59 -11.03 2.21
N VAL A 208 21.88 -12.31 2.41
CA VAL A 208 21.14 -13.42 1.79
C VAL A 208 19.69 -13.42 2.27
N PHE A 209 19.47 -13.31 3.58
CA PHE A 209 18.14 -13.29 4.17
C PHE A 209 17.29 -12.15 3.62
N ILE A 210 17.77 -10.90 3.68
CA ILE A 210 17.02 -9.73 3.19
C ILE A 210 16.72 -9.86 1.70
N THR A 211 17.67 -10.37 0.91
CA THR A 211 17.49 -10.55 -0.53
C THR A 211 16.34 -11.50 -0.85
N PHE A 212 16.35 -12.69 -0.27
CA PHE A 212 15.30 -13.68 -0.52
C PHE A 212 13.98 -13.27 0.14
N TRP A 213 14.01 -12.73 1.35
CA TRP A 213 12.81 -12.33 2.06
C TRP A 213 12.06 -11.21 1.32
N SER A 214 12.78 -10.22 0.79
CA SER A 214 12.16 -9.11 0.04
C SER A 214 11.48 -9.58 -1.25
N LEU A 215 12.02 -10.61 -1.92
CA LEU A 215 11.47 -11.10 -3.19
C LEU A 215 10.43 -12.20 -3.01
N LEU A 216 10.61 -13.10 -2.05
CA LEU A 216 9.77 -14.30 -1.88
C LEU A 216 8.66 -14.11 -0.84
N VAL A 217 8.77 -13.10 0.03
CA VAL A 217 7.78 -12.85 1.10
C VAL A 217 7.16 -11.47 0.91
N TYR A 218 7.97 -10.41 0.92
CA TYR A 218 7.44 -9.05 0.83
C TYR A 218 6.70 -8.78 -0.48
N ALA A 219 7.35 -8.99 -1.63
CA ALA A 219 6.74 -8.68 -2.92
C ALA A 219 5.42 -9.45 -3.18
N PRO A 220 5.30 -10.76 -2.90
CA PRO A 220 4.02 -11.47 -3.00
C PRO A 220 2.96 -10.93 -2.04
N VAL A 221 3.30 -10.68 -0.76
CA VAL A 221 2.33 -10.16 0.22
C VAL A 221 1.84 -8.76 -0.18
N ALA A 222 2.74 -7.90 -0.67
CA ALA A 222 2.39 -6.59 -1.19
C ALA A 222 1.44 -6.70 -2.39
N HIS A 223 1.70 -7.64 -3.31
CA HIS A 223 0.80 -7.91 -4.43
C HIS A 223 -0.58 -8.36 -3.97
N TRP A 224 -0.66 -9.28 -3.00
CA TRP A 224 -1.94 -9.80 -2.53
C TRP A 224 -2.87 -8.72 -2.00
N VAL A 225 -2.31 -7.73 -1.31
CA VAL A 225 -3.06 -6.75 -0.51
C VAL A 225 -3.25 -5.42 -1.25
N TRP A 226 -2.24 -4.93 -1.96
CA TRP A 226 -2.25 -3.57 -2.54
C TRP A 226 -2.48 -3.52 -4.04
N GLU A 227 -2.27 -4.63 -4.74
CA GLU A 227 -2.56 -4.70 -6.17
C GLU A 227 -4.01 -5.21 -6.35
N PRO A 228 -4.86 -4.56 -7.17
CA PRO A 228 -6.28 -4.93 -7.32
C PRO A 228 -6.56 -6.33 -7.86
N THR A 229 -5.66 -6.89 -8.67
CA THR A 229 -5.70 -8.30 -9.12
C THR A 229 -5.22 -9.28 -8.03
N GLY A 230 -4.61 -8.78 -6.95
CA GLY A 230 -4.27 -9.53 -5.76
C GLY A 230 -5.49 -10.18 -5.09
N TRP A 231 -5.30 -11.39 -4.57
CA TRP A 231 -6.42 -12.17 -4.02
C TRP A 231 -7.01 -11.56 -2.72
N LEU A 232 -6.20 -10.96 -1.84
CA LEU A 232 -6.73 -10.33 -0.61
C LEU A 232 -7.44 -9.01 -0.93
N ALA A 233 -6.91 -8.23 -1.88
CA ALA A 233 -7.57 -7.04 -2.40
C ALA A 233 -8.94 -7.39 -3.02
N SER A 234 -9.00 -8.48 -3.80
CA SER A 234 -10.23 -8.98 -4.41
C SER A 234 -11.27 -9.47 -3.37
N LEU A 235 -10.82 -9.93 -2.21
CA LEU A 235 -11.70 -10.31 -1.08
C LEU A 235 -12.21 -9.10 -0.27
N GLY A 236 -11.76 -7.88 -0.59
CA GLY A 236 -12.17 -6.65 0.11
C GLY A 236 -11.44 -6.39 1.42
N VAL A 237 -10.23 -6.95 1.60
CA VAL A 237 -9.39 -6.65 2.77
C VAL A 237 -8.94 -5.19 2.71
N LEU A 238 -9.17 -4.47 3.82
CA LEU A 238 -8.80 -3.06 3.94
C LEU A 238 -7.47 -2.93 4.69
N ASP A 239 -6.39 -2.67 3.95
CA ASP A 239 -5.10 -2.31 4.50
C ASP A 239 -4.58 -1.00 3.89
N PHE A 240 -4.81 0.10 4.60
CA PHE A 240 -4.53 1.45 4.11
C PHE A 240 -3.04 1.76 4.00
N ALA A 241 -2.22 1.31 4.95
CA ALA A 241 -0.82 1.74 5.09
C ALA A 241 0.17 0.60 5.41
N GLY A 242 -0.24 -0.66 5.25
CA GLY A 242 0.65 -1.81 5.42
C GLY A 242 0.61 -2.42 6.81
N GLY A 243 -0.53 -2.38 7.50
CA GLY A 243 -0.72 -3.13 8.74
C GLY A 243 -0.42 -4.62 8.55
N THR A 244 -0.89 -5.19 7.43
CA THR A 244 -0.58 -6.58 7.05
C THR A 244 0.74 -6.70 6.32
N VAL A 245 0.99 -5.84 5.32
CA VAL A 245 2.15 -5.96 4.42
C VAL A 245 3.49 -5.70 5.12
N VAL A 246 3.49 -4.82 6.13
CA VAL A 246 4.69 -4.38 6.85
C VAL A 246 4.71 -4.98 8.25
N HIS A 247 3.73 -4.65 9.08
CA HIS A 247 3.84 -4.88 10.53
C HIS A 247 3.55 -6.32 10.95
N ILE A 248 2.57 -6.99 10.36
CA ILE A 248 2.29 -8.41 10.62
C ILE A 248 3.31 -9.30 9.90
N ASN A 249 3.85 -8.82 8.77
CA ASN A 249 4.79 -9.58 7.94
C ASN A 249 6.22 -9.62 8.52
N ALA A 250 6.66 -8.53 9.16
CA ALA A 250 7.98 -8.43 9.81
C ALA A 250 8.01 -9.08 11.20
#